data_AF-A0A2A7SP21-F1
#
_entry.id   AF-A0A2A7SP21-F1
#
_cell.length_a   1.000
_cell.length_b   1.000
_cell.length_c   1.000
_cell.angle_alpha   90.00
_cell.angle_beta   90.00
_cell.angle_gamma   90.00
#
_symmetry.space_group_name_H-M   'P 1'
#
loop_
_entity.id
_entity.type
_entity.pdbx_description
1 polymer ?
#
loop_
_entity_poly.entity_id
_entity_poly.type
_entity_poly.pdbx_seq_one_letter_code
_entity_poly.pdbx_strand_id
1 'polypeptide(L)'
;MAVISMKQLLEAGVHFGHQTRRWNPKMKKYIFTERNGIYIIDLQKTVKLVDAAYDYMKNVAEEGGVALFVGTKKQAQEAIKDEATRAGQYYVNHRWLGGTLTNWDTIQKRISRLKQINAMEEDGTFEVLPKKEVAGLNKQRERLEKFLGGIADMPRIPDVMYIVDPRKERIAVQEAHKLNIPIVAMVDTNCDPDEIDVVIPSNDDAIRAVKLITSKMADAFIEGNQGEDQVVEEDFVAENTATSIEEIVDVVEGDNSSAE
;
A
#
# COMPACT_ATOMS: atom_id res chain seq x y z
N MET A 1 20.52 6.59 0.51
CA MET A 1 21.14 5.56 1.37
C MET A 1 20.40 4.26 1.07
N ALA A 2 21.06 3.09 0.96
CA ALA A 2 20.33 1.87 0.61
C ALA A 2 19.28 1.55 1.70
N VAL A 3 18.02 1.41 1.29
CA VAL A 3 16.87 1.30 2.21
C VAL A 3 16.93 -0.02 2.98
N ILE A 4 17.45 -1.07 2.34
CA ILE A 4 17.60 -2.40 2.93
C ILE A 4 19.04 -2.89 2.72
N SER A 5 19.66 -3.39 3.79
CA SER A 5 20.96 -4.03 3.67
C SER A 5 20.84 -5.42 3.03
N MET A 6 21.85 -5.83 2.25
CA MET A 6 21.90 -7.16 1.65
C MET A 6 21.84 -8.28 2.71
N LYS A 7 22.41 -8.03 3.89
CA LYS A 7 22.36 -8.97 5.03
C LYS A 7 20.91 -9.23 5.48
N GLN A 8 20.10 -8.18 5.60
CA GLN A 8 18.67 -8.32 5.96
C GLN A 8 17.89 -9.10 4.89
N LEU A 9 18.13 -8.84 3.60
CA LEU A 9 17.50 -9.60 2.51
C LEU A 9 17.87 -11.09 2.55
N LEU A 10 19.12 -11.40 2.88
CA LEU A 10 19.61 -12.76 3.02
C LEU A 10 18.94 -13.47 4.21
N GLU A 11 18.91 -12.83 5.39
CA GLU A 11 18.31 -13.36 6.62
C GLU A 11 16.80 -13.56 6.51
N ALA A 12 16.11 -12.68 5.78
CA ALA A 12 14.67 -12.79 5.51
C ALA A 12 14.34 -13.86 4.46
N GLY A 13 15.33 -14.39 3.75
CA GLY A 13 15.14 -15.44 2.73
C GLY A 13 14.60 -14.92 1.39
N VAL A 14 14.86 -13.65 1.05
CA VAL A 14 14.39 -13.01 -0.20
C VAL A 14 15.03 -13.63 -1.44
N HIS A 15 16.23 -14.19 -1.30
CA HIS A 15 17.03 -14.78 -2.37
C HIS A 15 16.52 -16.14 -2.88
N PHE A 16 15.60 -16.80 -2.16
CA PHE A 16 15.04 -18.07 -2.61
C PHE A 16 13.94 -17.81 -3.64
N GLY A 17 14.07 -18.41 -4.83
CA GLY A 17 13.00 -18.48 -5.80
C GLY A 17 12.27 -19.83 -5.79
N HIS A 18 11.58 -20.13 -6.88
CA HIS A 18 10.87 -21.37 -7.08
C HIS A 18 11.75 -22.49 -7.66
N GLN A 19 11.16 -23.69 -7.74
CA GLN A 19 11.73 -24.84 -8.43
C GLN A 19 11.98 -24.55 -9.91
N THR A 20 13.06 -25.10 -10.46
CA THR A 20 13.51 -24.85 -11.84
C THR A 20 12.49 -25.17 -12.90
N ARG A 21 11.63 -26.17 -12.68
CA ARG A 21 10.52 -26.53 -13.58
C ARG A 21 9.39 -25.49 -13.67
N ARG A 22 9.33 -24.50 -12.77
CA ARG A 22 8.22 -23.54 -12.67
C ARG A 22 8.60 -22.12 -13.09
N TRP A 23 9.83 -21.91 -13.53
CA TRP A 23 10.35 -20.57 -13.82
C TRP A 23 9.86 -19.98 -15.14
N ASN A 24 9.88 -18.66 -15.23
CA ASN A 24 9.66 -17.90 -16.45
C ASN A 24 11.03 -17.50 -17.06
N PRO A 25 11.31 -17.83 -18.34
CA PRO A 25 12.56 -17.47 -19.00
C PRO A 25 12.91 -15.97 -18.96
N LYS A 26 11.91 -15.08 -18.90
CA LYS A 26 12.13 -13.63 -18.82
C LYS A 26 12.76 -13.19 -17.49
N MET A 27 12.61 -13.98 -16.44
CA MET A 27 13.24 -13.74 -15.14
C MET A 27 14.74 -14.05 -15.13
N LYS A 28 15.32 -14.60 -16.22
CA LYS A 28 16.74 -14.94 -16.32
C LYS A 28 17.68 -13.80 -15.92
N LYS A 29 17.32 -12.54 -16.22
CA LYS A 29 18.12 -11.36 -15.86
C LYS A 29 18.24 -11.14 -14.35
N TYR A 30 17.28 -11.61 -13.56
CA TYR A 30 17.24 -11.45 -12.10
C TYR A 30 17.67 -12.71 -11.34
N ILE A 31 17.89 -13.82 -12.03
CA ILE A 31 18.36 -15.08 -11.43
C ILE A 31 19.90 -15.08 -11.42
N PHE A 32 20.47 -15.41 -10.27
CA PHE A 32 21.92 -15.53 -10.09
C PHE A 32 22.42 -16.93 -10.46
N THR A 33 21.88 -17.97 -9.82
CA THR A 33 22.28 -19.36 -10.05
C THR A 33 21.17 -20.33 -9.62
N GLU A 34 21.37 -21.63 -9.84
CA GLU A 34 20.52 -22.71 -9.35
C GLU A 34 21.28 -23.51 -8.29
N ARG A 35 20.61 -23.86 -7.19
CA ARG A 35 21.16 -24.79 -6.19
C ARG A 35 20.06 -25.74 -5.71
N ASN A 36 20.35 -27.04 -5.73
CA ASN A 36 19.41 -28.08 -5.29
C ASN A 36 18.03 -28.01 -5.98
N GLY A 37 17.99 -27.63 -7.27
CA GLY A 37 16.75 -27.52 -8.04
C GLY A 37 15.89 -26.29 -7.73
N ILE A 38 16.41 -25.32 -6.96
CA ILE A 38 15.78 -24.04 -6.65
C ILE A 38 16.62 -22.91 -7.26
N TYR A 39 15.96 -21.95 -7.92
CA TYR A 39 16.64 -20.75 -8.41
C TYR A 39 16.95 -19.78 -7.26
N ILE A 40 18.13 -19.18 -7.32
CA ILE A 40 18.58 -18.14 -6.40
C ILE A 40 18.49 -16.81 -7.12
N ILE A 41 17.77 -15.86 -6.52
CA ILE A 41 17.59 -14.49 -7.03
C ILE A 41 18.84 -13.67 -6.70
N ASP A 42 19.23 -12.81 -7.64
CA ASP A 42 20.38 -11.91 -7.53
C ASP A 42 20.07 -10.72 -6.61
N LEU A 43 20.51 -10.81 -5.35
CA LEU A 43 20.29 -9.77 -4.35
C LEU A 43 20.95 -8.43 -4.70
N GLN A 44 22.03 -8.41 -5.49
CA GLN A 44 22.66 -7.14 -5.89
C GLN A 44 21.72 -6.32 -6.77
N LYS A 45 20.99 -7.00 -7.65
CA LYS A 45 19.95 -6.38 -8.47
C LYS A 45 18.73 -6.03 -7.64
N THR A 46 18.30 -6.93 -6.75
CA THR A 46 17.17 -6.68 -5.86
C THR A 46 17.36 -5.42 -5.02
N VAL A 47 18.54 -5.19 -4.41
CA VAL A 47 18.77 -3.97 -3.61
C VAL A 47 18.52 -2.71 -4.43
N LYS A 48 19.09 -2.62 -5.64
CA LYS A 48 18.91 -1.45 -6.52
C LYS A 48 17.46 -1.24 -6.95
N LEU A 49 16.75 -2.33 -7.22
CA LEU A 49 15.36 -2.29 -7.65
C LEU A 49 14.39 -2.00 -6.50
N VAL A 50 14.72 -2.45 -5.28
CA VAL A 50 14.00 -2.07 -4.06
C VAL A 50 14.18 -0.59 -3.79
N ASP A 51 15.39 -0.05 -3.92
CA ASP A 51 15.63 1.39 -3.76
C ASP A 51 14.80 2.19 -4.79
N ALA A 52 14.79 1.77 -6.06
CA ALA A 52 13.96 2.41 -7.09
C ALA A 52 12.45 2.32 -6.80
N ALA A 53 11.99 1.18 -6.27
CA ALA A 53 10.59 1.01 -5.86
C ALA A 53 10.23 1.87 -4.65
N TYR A 54 11.16 2.00 -3.70
CA TYR A 54 11.00 2.83 -2.53
C TYR A 54 10.88 4.30 -2.93
N ASP A 55 11.78 4.80 -3.77
CA ASP A 55 11.75 6.17 -4.28
C ASP A 55 10.46 6.45 -5.06
N TYR A 56 10.01 5.49 -5.88
CA TYR A 56 8.75 5.63 -6.62
C TYR A 56 7.53 5.72 -5.69
N MET A 57 7.43 4.82 -4.72
CA MET A 57 6.34 4.82 -3.74
C MET A 57 6.34 6.10 -2.89
N LYS A 58 7.53 6.59 -2.52
CA LYS A 58 7.70 7.86 -1.80
C LYS A 58 7.20 9.06 -2.63
N ASN A 59 7.58 9.15 -3.90
CA ASN A 59 7.12 10.24 -4.77
C ASN A 59 5.59 10.25 -4.93
N VAL A 60 4.96 9.07 -5.06
CA VAL A 60 3.50 8.98 -5.14
C VAL A 60 2.83 9.47 -3.85
N ALA A 61 3.45 9.20 -2.70
CA ALA A 61 2.97 9.69 -1.41
C ALA A 61 3.11 11.21 -1.29
N GLU A 62 4.24 11.78 -1.71
CA GLU A 62 4.48 13.25 -1.75
C GLU A 62 3.50 13.99 -2.68
N GLU A 63 2.92 13.32 -3.67
CA GLU A 63 1.87 13.87 -4.55
C GLU A 63 0.45 13.73 -3.96
N GLY A 64 0.30 13.22 -2.73
CA GLY A 64 -0.99 12.93 -2.12
C GLY A 64 -1.74 11.77 -2.80
N GLY A 65 -0.99 10.84 -3.40
CA GLY A 65 -1.51 9.68 -4.11
C GLY A 65 -2.02 8.58 -3.19
N VAL A 66 -2.99 7.81 -3.69
CA VAL A 66 -3.57 6.66 -2.97
C VAL A 66 -2.90 5.36 -3.41
N ALA A 67 -2.34 4.60 -2.46
CA ALA A 67 -1.81 3.27 -2.70
C ALA A 67 -2.78 2.15 -2.30
N LEU A 68 -2.83 1.11 -3.13
CA LEU A 68 -3.54 -0.13 -2.82
C LEU A 68 -2.57 -1.31 -2.70
N PHE A 69 -2.50 -1.87 -1.49
CA PHE A 69 -1.67 -3.03 -1.17
C PHE A 69 -2.45 -4.33 -1.39
N VAL A 70 -1.98 -5.20 -2.28
CA VAL A 70 -2.67 -6.43 -2.67
C VAL A 70 -1.80 -7.65 -2.39
N GLY A 71 -2.33 -8.59 -1.61
CA GLY A 71 -1.68 -9.89 -1.38
C GLY A 71 -2.66 -10.90 -0.81
N THR A 72 -3.16 -11.78 -1.68
CA THR A 72 -4.16 -12.81 -1.36
C THR A 72 -3.54 -14.09 -0.84
N LYS A 73 -2.23 -14.27 -1.06
CA LYS A 73 -1.45 -15.42 -0.62
C LYS A 73 -1.40 -15.49 0.90
N LYS A 74 -1.53 -16.69 1.47
CA LYS A 74 -1.62 -16.91 2.94
C LYS A 74 -0.48 -16.23 3.71
N GLN A 75 0.72 -16.28 3.14
CA GLN A 75 1.94 -15.72 3.73
C GLN A 75 1.99 -14.18 3.66
N ALA A 76 1.19 -13.56 2.80
CA ALA A 76 1.13 -12.12 2.60
C ALA A 76 -0.05 -11.44 3.32
N GLN A 77 -1.11 -12.16 3.67
CA GLN A 77 -2.38 -11.56 4.10
C GLN A 77 -2.25 -10.66 5.35
N GLU A 78 -1.49 -11.12 6.34
CA GLU A 78 -1.27 -10.39 7.59
C GLU A 78 -0.33 -9.20 7.37
N ALA A 79 0.81 -9.43 6.71
CA ALA A 79 1.78 -8.37 6.39
C ALA A 79 1.15 -7.23 5.57
N ILE A 80 0.34 -7.54 4.57
CA ILE A 80 -0.34 -6.53 3.75
C ILE A 80 -1.33 -5.71 4.57
N LYS A 81 -2.12 -6.38 5.43
CA LYS A 81 -3.10 -5.69 6.27
C LYS A 81 -2.42 -4.77 7.27
N ASP A 82 -1.45 -5.29 8.03
CA ASP A 82 -0.83 -4.56 9.13
C ASP A 82 -0.03 -3.36 8.61
N GLU A 83 0.76 -3.55 7.55
CA GLU A 83 1.62 -2.50 7.01
C GLU A 83 0.83 -1.44 6.24
N ALA A 84 -0.22 -1.81 5.50
CA ALA A 84 -1.08 -0.82 4.84
C ALA A 84 -1.86 0.01 5.87
N THR A 85 -2.41 -0.63 6.92
CA THR A 85 -3.10 0.07 8.00
C THR A 85 -2.14 1.03 8.72
N ARG A 86 -0.89 0.61 8.95
CA ARG A 86 0.15 1.46 9.55
C ARG A 86 0.48 2.68 8.68
N ALA A 87 0.49 2.52 7.35
CA ALA A 87 0.72 3.61 6.42
C ALA A 87 -0.52 4.48 6.13
N GLY A 88 -1.68 4.18 6.72
CA GLY A 88 -2.94 4.86 6.42
C GLY A 88 -3.45 4.58 5.00
N GLN A 89 -2.99 3.50 4.37
CA GLN A 89 -3.31 3.11 2.99
C GLN A 89 -4.26 1.91 2.95
N TYR A 90 -4.78 1.62 1.77
CA TYR A 90 -5.82 0.61 1.57
C TYR A 90 -5.23 -0.74 1.22
N TYR A 91 -5.98 -1.81 1.50
CA TYR A 91 -5.49 -3.17 1.25
C TYR A 91 -6.55 -4.16 0.77
N VAL A 92 -6.08 -5.18 0.05
CA VAL A 92 -6.81 -6.40 -0.28
C VAL A 92 -5.96 -7.61 0.09
N ASN A 93 -6.29 -8.24 1.21
CA ASN A 93 -5.54 -9.38 1.76
C ASN A 93 -6.25 -10.74 1.60
N HIS A 94 -7.53 -10.73 1.20
CA HIS A 94 -8.31 -11.93 0.91
C HIS A 94 -8.40 -12.12 -0.61
N ARG A 95 -9.56 -12.49 -1.16
CA ARG A 95 -9.70 -12.76 -2.58
C ARG A 95 -9.94 -11.47 -3.35
N TRP A 96 -9.18 -11.23 -4.42
CA TRP A 96 -9.51 -10.21 -5.41
C TRP A 96 -10.85 -10.51 -6.09
N LEU A 97 -11.79 -9.58 -6.00
CA LEU A 97 -13.07 -9.67 -6.71
C LEU A 97 -12.86 -9.12 -8.12
N GLY A 98 -13.20 -9.88 -9.15
CA GLY A 98 -13.11 -9.37 -10.52
C GLY A 98 -14.03 -8.16 -10.71
N GLY A 99 -13.49 -7.12 -11.33
CA GLY A 99 -14.13 -5.82 -11.49
C GLY A 99 -14.01 -4.92 -10.26
N THR A 100 -13.04 -5.16 -9.37
CA THR A 100 -12.82 -4.29 -8.21
C THR A 100 -12.48 -2.87 -8.66
N LEU A 101 -11.65 -2.73 -9.68
CA LEU A 101 -11.24 -1.41 -10.21
C LEU A 101 -12.07 -1.04 -11.44
N THR A 102 -12.27 -1.97 -12.37
CA THR A 102 -12.95 -1.65 -13.64
C THR A 102 -14.47 -1.46 -13.51
N ASN A 103 -15.08 -1.89 -12.39
CA ASN A 103 -16.49 -1.69 -12.09
C ASN A 103 -16.66 -1.04 -10.71
N TRP A 104 -15.96 0.08 -10.53
CA TRP A 104 -15.88 0.82 -9.28
C TRP A 104 -17.26 1.20 -8.70
N ASP A 105 -18.20 1.65 -9.53
CA ASP A 105 -19.55 2.04 -9.09
C ASP A 105 -20.30 0.89 -8.41
N THR A 106 -20.12 -0.34 -8.89
CA THR A 106 -20.76 -1.51 -8.28
C THR A 106 -20.11 -1.89 -6.96
N ILE A 107 -18.80 -1.72 -6.84
CA ILE A 107 -18.05 -1.95 -5.61
C ILE A 107 -18.43 -0.90 -4.57
N GLN A 108 -18.51 0.37 -4.96
CA GLN A 108 -18.98 1.46 -4.12
C GLN A 108 -20.37 1.20 -3.56
N LYS A 109 -21.33 0.73 -4.38
CA LYS A 109 -22.66 0.30 -3.89
C LYS A 109 -22.58 -0.80 -2.82
N ARG A 110 -21.64 -1.74 -2.94
CA ARG A 110 -21.44 -2.80 -1.93
C ARG A 110 -20.78 -2.27 -0.66
N ILE A 111 -19.88 -1.31 -0.77
CA ILE A 111 -19.28 -0.60 0.37
C ILE A 111 -20.35 0.23 1.08
N SER A 112 -21.20 0.97 0.35
CA SER A 112 -22.33 1.68 0.95
C SER A 112 -23.27 0.72 1.68
N ARG A 113 -23.51 -0.48 1.12
CA ARG A 113 -24.28 -1.51 1.80
C ARG A 113 -23.62 -2.01 3.09
N LEU A 114 -22.29 -2.16 3.11
CA LEU A 114 -21.54 -2.50 4.33
C LEU A 114 -21.71 -1.40 5.39
N LYS A 115 -21.51 -0.13 5.02
CA LYS A 115 -21.69 1.03 5.91
C LYS A 115 -23.12 1.13 6.46
N GLN A 116 -24.13 0.85 5.64
CA GLN A 116 -25.53 0.77 6.08
C GLN A 116 -25.77 -0.33 7.13
N ILE A 117 -25.19 -1.53 6.94
CA ILE A 117 -25.37 -2.62 7.90
C ILE A 117 -24.69 -2.29 9.22
N ASN A 118 -23.51 -1.65 9.20
CA ASN A 118 -22.83 -1.19 10.41
C ASN A 118 -23.65 -0.12 11.14
N ALA A 119 -24.23 0.84 10.41
CA ALA A 119 -25.12 1.85 11.00
C ALA A 119 -26.37 1.25 11.66
N MET A 120 -26.97 0.21 11.05
CA MET A 120 -28.12 -0.53 11.61
C MET A 120 -27.79 -1.32 12.89
N GLU A 121 -26.51 -1.63 13.11
CA GLU A 121 -26.05 -2.29 14.32
C GLU A 121 -25.78 -1.27 15.43
N GLU A 122 -25.21 -0.12 15.07
CA GLU A 122 -24.94 1.01 15.98
C GLU A 122 -26.22 1.71 16.46
N ASP A 123 -27.24 1.83 15.61
CA ASP A 123 -28.51 2.47 15.94
C ASP A 123 -29.48 1.57 16.74
N GLY A 124 -29.13 0.30 16.96
CA GLY A 124 -29.94 -0.67 17.69
C GLY A 124 -31.07 -1.31 16.88
N THR A 125 -31.16 -1.09 15.57
CA THR A 125 -32.19 -1.69 14.70
C THR A 125 -32.18 -3.22 14.77
N PHE A 126 -31.01 -3.83 15.02
CA PHE A 126 -30.88 -5.28 15.19
C PHE A 126 -31.70 -5.85 16.34
N GLU A 127 -32.00 -5.06 17.38
CA GLU A 127 -32.78 -5.52 18.54
C GLU A 127 -34.28 -5.67 18.21
N VAL A 128 -34.76 -4.89 17.24
CA VAL A 128 -36.16 -4.87 16.79
C VAL A 128 -36.44 -5.99 15.78
N LEU A 129 -35.40 -6.45 15.08
CA LEU A 129 -35.52 -7.44 14.01
C LEU A 129 -35.59 -8.88 14.53
N PRO A 130 -36.26 -9.80 13.81
CA PRO A 130 -36.22 -11.22 14.12
C PRO A 130 -34.79 -11.78 14.09
N LYS A 131 -34.45 -12.64 15.06
CA LYS A 131 -33.10 -13.26 15.16
C LYS A 131 -32.60 -13.91 13.86
N LYS A 132 -33.52 -14.45 13.04
CA LYS A 132 -33.19 -15.05 11.75
C LYS A 132 -32.69 -14.01 10.73
N GLU A 133 -33.28 -12.82 10.73
CA GLU A 133 -32.87 -11.71 9.85
C GLU A 133 -31.55 -11.11 10.31
N VAL A 134 -31.38 -10.91 11.62
CA VAL A 134 -30.12 -10.49 12.24
C VAL A 134 -28.98 -11.43 11.87
N ALA A 135 -29.20 -12.75 11.94
CA ALA A 135 -28.20 -13.74 11.52
C ALA A 135 -27.86 -13.62 10.01
N GLY A 136 -28.85 -13.31 9.17
CA GLY A 136 -28.65 -13.05 7.74
C GLY A 136 -27.80 -11.79 7.49
N LEU A 137 -28.11 -10.70 8.18
CA LEU A 137 -27.36 -9.43 8.11
C LEU A 137 -25.93 -9.59 8.61
N ASN A 138 -25.72 -10.29 9.72
CA ASN A 138 -24.38 -10.58 10.24
C ASN A 138 -23.55 -11.39 9.25
N LYS A 139 -24.12 -12.44 8.66
CA LYS A 139 -23.43 -13.23 7.62
C LYS A 139 -23.10 -12.39 6.38
N GLN A 140 -23.97 -11.44 6.02
CA GLN A 140 -23.71 -10.49 4.94
C GLN A 140 -22.59 -9.52 5.30
N ARG A 141 -22.62 -8.94 6.51
CA ARG A 141 -21.58 -8.04 7.05
C ARG A 141 -20.23 -8.72 7.06
N GLU A 142 -20.10 -9.88 7.70
CA GLU A 142 -18.85 -10.64 7.76
C GLU A 142 -18.27 -10.91 6.37
N ARG A 143 -19.13 -11.25 5.40
CA ARG A 143 -18.69 -11.49 4.03
C ARG A 143 -18.20 -10.22 3.35
N LEU A 144 -18.93 -9.11 3.50
CA LEU A 144 -18.54 -7.84 2.90
C LEU A 144 -17.26 -7.29 3.54
N GLU A 145 -17.19 -7.28 4.87
CA GLU A 145 -16.03 -6.86 5.65
C GLU A 145 -14.77 -7.64 5.25
N LYS A 146 -14.90 -8.96 5.13
CA LYS A 146 -13.78 -9.83 4.74
C LYS A 146 -13.19 -9.50 3.37
N PHE A 147 -13.96 -8.99 2.41
CA PHE A 147 -13.45 -8.74 1.05
C PHE A 147 -13.26 -7.27 0.73
N LEU A 148 -14.02 -6.39 1.37
CA LEU A 148 -14.10 -4.95 1.05
C LEU A 148 -13.67 -4.05 2.21
N GLY A 149 -13.45 -4.58 3.42
CA GLY A 149 -13.10 -3.77 4.59
C GLY A 149 -11.86 -2.91 4.35
N GLY A 150 -10.82 -3.48 3.75
CA GLY A 150 -9.57 -2.74 3.47
C GLY A 150 -9.66 -1.68 2.37
N ILE A 151 -10.79 -1.59 1.63
CA ILE A 151 -11.05 -0.54 0.63
C ILE A 151 -12.30 0.29 0.95
N ALA A 152 -12.92 0.08 2.11
CA ALA A 152 -14.19 0.69 2.47
C ALA A 152 -14.11 2.22 2.58
N ASP A 153 -12.95 2.74 2.96
CA ASP A 153 -12.68 4.16 3.14
C ASP A 153 -11.85 4.76 2.01
N MET A 154 -11.69 4.01 0.91
CA MET A 154 -10.95 4.47 -0.26
C MET A 154 -11.78 5.50 -1.06
N PRO A 155 -11.31 6.75 -1.21
CA PRO A 155 -12.12 7.83 -1.77
C PRO A 155 -12.27 7.72 -3.30
N ARG A 156 -11.22 7.23 -3.98
CA ARG A 156 -11.14 7.10 -5.43
C ARG A 156 -10.34 5.85 -5.82
N ILE A 157 -10.24 5.58 -7.11
CA ILE A 157 -9.37 4.52 -7.64
C ILE A 157 -7.92 4.83 -7.23
N PRO A 158 -7.10 3.82 -6.86
CA PRO A 158 -5.72 4.04 -6.45
C PRO A 158 -4.86 4.59 -7.58
N ASP A 159 -3.90 5.41 -7.20
CA ASP A 159 -2.89 6.00 -8.08
C ASP A 159 -1.72 5.04 -8.30
N VAL A 160 -1.46 4.13 -7.35
CA VAL A 160 -0.47 3.05 -7.47
C VAL A 160 -0.95 1.76 -6.83
N MET A 161 -0.55 0.62 -7.39
CA MET A 161 -0.78 -0.69 -6.79
C MET A 161 0.52 -1.38 -6.39
N TYR A 162 0.58 -1.83 -5.14
CA TYR A 162 1.61 -2.73 -4.67
C TYR A 162 1.08 -4.16 -4.63
N ILE A 163 1.69 -5.09 -5.39
CA ILE A 163 1.21 -6.47 -5.54
C ILE A 163 2.25 -7.48 -5.06
N VAL A 164 1.82 -8.42 -4.22
CA VAL A 164 2.60 -9.62 -3.88
C VAL A 164 2.12 -10.78 -4.75
N ASP A 165 3.02 -11.40 -5.51
CA ASP A 165 2.76 -12.51 -6.45
C ASP A 165 1.81 -12.14 -7.62
N PRO A 166 2.28 -11.39 -8.65
CA PRO A 166 1.47 -11.06 -9.83
C PRO A 166 0.82 -12.28 -10.53
N ARG A 167 1.44 -13.46 -10.43
CA ARG A 167 0.90 -14.68 -11.06
C ARG A 167 -0.38 -15.13 -10.36
N LYS A 168 -0.44 -15.04 -9.03
CA LYS A 168 -1.62 -15.38 -8.25
C LYS A 168 -2.67 -14.24 -8.32
N GLU A 169 -2.22 -13.01 -8.49
CA GLU A 169 -3.00 -11.78 -8.51
C GLU A 169 -3.29 -11.28 -9.94
N ARG A 170 -3.24 -12.17 -10.93
CA ARG A 170 -3.36 -11.84 -12.36
C ARG A 170 -4.56 -10.97 -12.74
N ILE A 171 -5.69 -11.16 -12.07
CA ILE A 171 -6.91 -10.37 -12.33
C ILE A 171 -6.69 -8.90 -11.91
N ALA A 172 -6.03 -8.67 -10.78
CA ALA A 172 -5.70 -7.33 -10.31
C ALA A 172 -4.74 -6.62 -11.29
N VAL A 173 -3.69 -7.33 -11.73
CA VAL A 173 -2.73 -6.84 -12.74
C VAL A 173 -3.43 -6.45 -14.05
N GLN A 174 -4.35 -7.29 -14.54
CA GLN A 174 -5.10 -7.01 -15.76
C GLN A 174 -6.05 -5.83 -15.64
N GLU A 175 -6.68 -5.64 -14.47
CA GLU A 175 -7.54 -4.49 -14.21
C GLU A 175 -6.72 -3.20 -14.10
N ALA A 176 -5.57 -3.24 -13.42
CA ALA A 176 -4.64 -2.13 -13.31
C ALA A 176 -4.15 -1.65 -14.68
N HIS A 177 -3.70 -2.56 -15.54
CA HIS A 177 -3.29 -2.21 -16.91
C HIS A 177 -4.41 -1.58 -17.74
N LYS A 178 -5.65 -2.06 -17.61
CA LYS A 178 -6.78 -1.47 -18.36
C LYS A 178 -7.05 -0.02 -17.96
N LEU A 179 -6.74 0.34 -16.72
CA LEU A 179 -6.94 1.67 -16.19
C LEU A 179 -5.64 2.50 -16.20
N ASN A 180 -4.55 1.96 -16.74
CA ASN A 180 -3.21 2.56 -16.74
C ASN A 180 -2.72 2.93 -15.32
N ILE A 181 -3.07 2.11 -14.33
CA ILE A 181 -2.57 2.27 -12.97
C ILE A 181 -1.18 1.60 -12.88
N PRO A 182 -0.13 2.32 -12.47
CA PRO A 182 1.20 1.78 -12.34
C PRO A 182 1.29 0.70 -11.24
N ILE A 183 2.11 -0.32 -11.51
CA ILE A 183 2.23 -1.50 -10.66
C ILE A 183 3.67 -1.63 -10.14
N VAL A 184 3.79 -1.64 -8.81
CA VAL A 184 4.98 -2.06 -8.08
C VAL A 184 4.74 -3.47 -7.57
N ALA A 185 5.62 -4.43 -7.84
CA ALA A 185 5.35 -5.80 -7.40
C ALA A 185 6.57 -6.60 -6.94
N MET A 186 6.32 -7.47 -5.97
CA MET A 186 7.20 -8.57 -5.61
C MET A 186 7.08 -9.68 -6.66
N VAL A 187 8.13 -9.88 -7.44
CA VAL A 187 8.14 -10.83 -8.57
C VAL A 187 9.12 -11.97 -8.26
N ASP A 188 8.59 -13.19 -8.11
CA ASP A 188 9.42 -14.40 -8.05
C ASP A 188 9.73 -14.91 -9.48
N THR A 189 10.70 -15.80 -9.57
CA THR A 189 11.17 -16.55 -10.74
C THR A 189 10.07 -17.16 -11.62
N ASN A 190 8.86 -17.36 -11.11
CA ASN A 190 7.73 -17.99 -11.80
C ASN A 190 6.76 -16.98 -12.47
N CYS A 191 6.98 -15.67 -12.27
CA CYS A 191 6.15 -14.55 -12.75
C CYS A 191 6.73 -13.92 -14.03
N ASP A 192 5.91 -13.18 -14.77
CA ASP A 192 6.38 -12.39 -15.92
C ASP A 192 6.74 -10.96 -15.44
N PRO A 193 8.01 -10.53 -15.54
CA PRO A 193 8.40 -9.19 -15.13
C PRO A 193 7.98 -8.08 -16.09
N ASP A 194 7.53 -8.39 -17.31
CA ASP A 194 7.16 -7.38 -18.30
C ASP A 194 5.75 -6.79 -18.07
N GLU A 195 4.92 -7.47 -17.26
CA GLU A 195 3.59 -6.97 -16.84
C GLU A 195 3.69 -5.97 -15.68
N ILE A 196 4.88 -5.64 -15.20
CA ILE A 196 5.09 -4.85 -13.99
C ILE A 196 6.01 -3.66 -14.31
N ASP A 197 5.59 -2.46 -13.90
CA ASP A 197 6.35 -1.23 -14.15
C ASP A 197 7.58 -1.14 -13.26
N VAL A 198 7.42 -1.45 -11.96
CA VAL A 198 8.51 -1.47 -10.99
C VAL A 198 8.65 -2.85 -10.36
N VAL A 199 9.64 -3.59 -10.86
CA VAL A 199 9.88 -4.99 -10.48
C VAL A 199 10.78 -5.07 -9.26
N ILE A 200 10.33 -5.79 -8.22
CA ILE A 200 11.14 -6.17 -7.05
C ILE A 200 11.39 -7.69 -7.09
N PRO A 201 12.54 -8.17 -7.60
CA PRO A 201 12.85 -9.59 -7.64
C PRO A 201 12.99 -10.13 -6.23
N SER A 202 12.05 -10.95 -5.79
CA SER A 202 11.95 -11.37 -4.39
C SER A 202 11.14 -12.65 -4.21
N ASN A 203 11.39 -13.31 -3.08
CA ASN A 203 10.63 -14.47 -2.63
C ASN A 203 9.25 -14.04 -2.10
N ASP A 204 8.20 -14.63 -2.66
CA ASP A 204 6.80 -14.40 -2.28
C ASP A 204 6.23 -15.50 -1.35
N ASP A 205 6.95 -16.60 -1.11
CA ASP A 205 6.54 -17.73 -0.27
C ASP A 205 6.97 -17.58 1.19
N ALA A 206 8.03 -16.82 1.46
CA ALA A 206 8.54 -16.61 2.82
C ALA A 206 7.86 -15.42 3.50
N ILE A 207 7.21 -15.67 4.64
CA ILE A 207 6.53 -14.64 5.45
C ILE A 207 7.49 -13.50 5.82
N ARG A 208 8.74 -13.83 6.19
CA ARG A 208 9.76 -12.83 6.56
C ARG A 208 10.16 -11.95 5.37
N ALA A 209 10.28 -12.53 4.17
CA ALA A 209 10.59 -11.80 2.96
C ALA A 209 9.46 -10.83 2.59
N VAL A 210 8.22 -11.33 2.55
CA VAL A 210 7.04 -10.51 2.25
C VAL A 210 6.88 -9.39 3.27
N LYS A 211 7.00 -9.69 4.57
CA LYS A 211 6.91 -8.67 5.61
C LYS A 211 8.00 -7.60 5.48
N LEU A 212 9.25 -7.99 5.25
CA LEU A 212 10.37 -7.05 5.12
C LEU A 212 10.20 -6.09 3.93
N ILE A 213 9.83 -6.61 2.75
CA ILE A 213 9.65 -5.76 1.57
C ILE A 213 8.41 -4.88 1.74
N THR A 214 7.28 -5.47 2.17
CA THR A 214 6.02 -4.73 2.35
C THR A 214 6.14 -3.64 3.41
N SER A 215 6.81 -3.91 4.53
CA SER A 215 7.04 -2.91 5.57
C SER A 215 7.85 -1.73 5.04
N LYS A 216 8.80 -1.98 4.13
CA LYS A 216 9.62 -0.91 3.54
C LYS A 216 8.88 -0.10 2.49
N MET A 217 7.97 -0.71 1.73
CA MET A 217 7.06 0.04 0.85
C MET A 217 6.07 0.89 1.65
N ALA A 218 5.60 0.38 2.80
CA ALA A 218 4.77 1.16 3.72
C ALA A 218 5.56 2.29 4.39
N ASP A 219 6.81 2.06 4.81
CA ASP A 219 7.71 3.10 5.33
C ASP A 219 7.90 4.22 4.31
N ALA A 220 8.06 3.89 3.01
CA ALA A 220 8.19 4.88 1.94
C ALA A 220 6.99 5.84 1.87
N PHE A 221 5.78 5.30 2.01
CA PHE A 221 4.54 6.08 2.02
C PHE A 221 4.43 6.98 3.26
N ILE A 222 4.82 6.46 4.42
CA ILE A 222 4.80 7.23 5.66
C ILE A 222 5.81 8.39 5.58
N GLU A 223 7.01 8.14 5.08
CA GLU A 223 8.04 9.17 4.93
C GLU A 223 7.67 10.22 3.89
N GLY A 224 7.01 9.84 2.79
CA GLY A 224 6.51 10.81 1.80
C GLY A 224 5.42 11.73 2.37
N ASN A 225 4.46 11.16 3.11
CA ASN A 225 3.40 11.95 3.75
C ASN A 225 3.93 12.86 4.87
N GLN A 226 4.95 12.43 5.63
CA GLN A 226 5.58 13.26 6.66
C GLN A 226 6.35 14.45 6.07
N GLY A 227 6.86 14.30 4.85
CA GLY A 227 7.43 15.42 4.10
C GLY A 227 6.41 16.53 3.88
N GLU A 228 5.15 16.20 3.58
CA GLU A 228 4.06 17.18 3.52
C GLU A 228 3.74 17.77 4.90
N ASP A 229 3.61 16.95 5.96
CA ASP A 229 3.30 17.47 7.30
C ASP A 229 4.38 18.46 7.81
N GLN A 230 5.66 18.22 7.51
CA GLN A 230 6.75 19.14 7.85
C GLN A 230 6.74 20.41 7.00
N VAL A 231 6.43 20.31 5.70
CA VAL A 231 6.33 21.50 4.83
C VAL A 231 5.11 22.34 5.21
N VAL A 232 3.99 21.73 5.60
CA VAL A 232 2.80 22.43 6.09
C VAL A 232 3.07 23.05 7.46
N GLU A 233 3.79 22.38 8.37
CA GLU A 233 4.24 23.00 9.63
C GLU A 233 5.24 24.14 9.38
N GLU A 234 6.20 24.00 8.47
CA GLU A 234 7.15 25.07 8.13
C GLU A 234 6.45 26.26 7.45
N ASP A 235 5.48 26.05 6.57
CA ASP A 235 4.66 27.10 5.98
C ASP A 235 3.77 27.76 7.05
N PHE A 236 3.15 27.00 7.97
CA PHE A 236 2.38 27.57 9.09
C PHE A 236 3.26 28.37 10.06
N VAL A 237 4.49 27.93 10.30
CA VAL A 237 5.47 28.62 11.15
C VAL A 237 6.01 29.85 10.42
N ALA A 238 6.29 29.79 9.12
CA ALA A 238 6.73 30.90 8.29
C ALA A 238 5.65 31.98 8.13
N GLU A 239 4.38 31.61 7.96
CA GLU A 239 3.25 32.54 7.87
C GLU A 239 2.98 33.23 9.23
N ASN A 240 3.19 32.53 10.36
CA ASN A 240 3.10 33.10 11.71
C ASN A 240 4.35 33.90 12.13
N THR A 241 5.55 33.58 11.62
CA THR A 241 6.75 34.39 11.89
C THR A 241 6.86 35.61 10.98
N ALA A 242 6.31 35.55 9.77
CA ALA A 242 6.21 36.71 8.87
C ALA A 242 5.24 37.79 9.40
N THR A 243 4.35 37.45 10.33
CA THR A 243 3.36 38.38 10.90
C THR A 243 3.70 38.89 12.30
N SER A 244 4.86 38.58 12.90
CA SER A 244 5.14 39.03 14.28
C SER A 244 6.62 39.00 14.66
N ILE A 245 7.28 40.15 14.54
CA ILE A 245 8.15 40.77 15.57
C ILE A 245 8.41 42.24 15.17
N GLU A 246 8.66 42.55 13.90
CA GLU A 246 8.96 43.92 13.45
C GLU A 246 7.70 44.81 13.37
N GLU A 247 6.57 44.31 12.86
CA GLU A 247 5.31 45.09 12.83
C GLU A 247 4.70 45.35 14.21
N ILE A 248 4.95 44.49 15.21
CA ILE A 248 4.47 44.70 16.58
C ILE A 248 5.30 45.77 17.29
N VAL A 249 6.60 45.87 17.00
CA VAL A 249 7.49 46.85 17.63
C VAL A 249 7.19 48.27 17.13
N ASP A 250 6.91 48.44 15.84
CA ASP A 250 6.54 49.76 15.27
C ASP A 250 5.19 50.29 15.78
N VAL A 251 4.23 49.42 16.12
CA VAL A 251 2.95 49.83 16.73
C VAL A 251 3.13 50.23 18.21
N VAL A 252 4.09 49.64 18.92
CA VAL A 252 4.34 49.94 20.35
C VAL A 252 5.20 51.18 20.53
N GLU A 253 6.13 51.48 19.62
CA GLU A 253 6.99 52.67 19.69
C GLU A 253 6.34 53.94 19.12
N GLY A 254 5.28 53.82 18.31
CA GLY A 254 4.61 54.93 17.63
C GLY A 254 3.76 55.88 18.49
N ASP A 255 3.37 55.50 19.71
CA ASP A 255 2.35 56.23 20.49
C ASP A 255 2.90 57.09 21.66
N ASN A 256 4.23 57.23 21.82
CA ASN A 256 4.79 57.95 22.97
C ASN A 256 5.46 59.29 22.64
N SER A 257 5.06 59.97 21.55
CA SER A 257 5.56 61.30 21.19
C SER A 257 4.47 62.36 21.03
N SER A 258 3.55 62.46 22.01
CA SER A 258 2.76 63.68 22.20
C SER A 258 2.12 63.76 23.59
N ALA A 259 2.93 64.14 24.59
CA ALA A 259 2.46 64.81 25.79
C ALA A 259 3.63 65.56 26.46
N GLU A 260 3.41 66.86 26.66
CA GLU A 260 4.28 67.91 27.23
C GLU A 260 5.30 68.59 26.30
#